data_AF-A0A1H1PDR9-F1
#
_entry.id   AF-A0A1H1PDR9-F1
#
_cell.length_a   1.000
_cell.length_b   1.000
_cell.length_c   1.000
_cell.angle_alpha   90.00
_cell.angle_beta   90.00
_cell.angle_gamma   90.00
#
_symmetry.space_group_name_H-M   'P 1'
#
loop_
_entity.id
_entity.type
_entity.pdbx_description
1 polymer ?
#
loop_
_entity_poly.entity_id
_entity_poly.type
_entity_poly.pdbx_seq_one_letter_code
_entity_poly.pdbx_strand_id
1 'polypeptide(L)' 'MGVSKLKSRRTEARTMAQDNSNRGFAGMSEEQQKDIASKGGHASGGNFANDPQRASEAGREGGQSR' A
#
# COMPACT_ATOMS: atom_id res chain seq x y z
N MET A 1 -22.21 30.38 37.57
CA MET A 1 -21.49 30.64 36.31
C MET A 1 -20.03 30.30 36.49
N GLY A 2 -19.44 29.48 35.62
CA GLY A 2 -17.99 29.18 35.67
C GLY A 2 -17.61 27.83 35.09
N VAL A 3 -18.01 27.57 33.84
CA VAL A 3 -17.66 26.37 33.06
C VAL A 3 -16.15 26.36 32.71
N SER A 4 -15.31 26.01 33.68
CA SER A 4 -13.84 26.09 33.53
C SER A 4 -13.13 24.73 33.57
N LYS A 5 -13.80 23.64 33.16
CA LYS A 5 -13.18 22.32 32.90
C LYS A 5 -13.69 21.74 31.58
N LEU A 6 -13.43 22.41 30.45
CA LEU A 6 -13.79 21.86 29.14
C LEU A 6 -12.76 22.03 28.01
N LYS A 7 -11.59 22.65 28.26
CA LYS A 7 -10.60 22.88 27.18
C LYS A 7 -9.45 21.88 27.12
N SER A 8 -9.48 20.79 27.89
CA SER A 8 -8.35 19.84 27.96
C SER A 8 -8.60 18.47 27.30
N ARG A 9 -9.70 18.29 26.55
CA ARG A 9 -10.02 17.04 25.84
C ARG A 9 -10.39 17.30 24.37
N ARG A 10 -9.62 18.14 23.67
CA ARG A 10 -9.84 18.37 22.24
C ARG A 10 -8.55 18.31 21.40
N THR A 11 -7.43 17.96 22.02
CA THR A 11 -6.13 17.80 21.37
C THR A 11 -5.79 16.34 21.04
N GLU A 12 -6.45 15.35 21.66
CA GLU A 12 -6.16 13.93 21.37
C GLU A 12 -6.88 13.39 20.12
N ALA A 13 -7.99 14.02 19.71
CA ALA A 13 -8.73 13.61 18.51
C ALA A 13 -8.12 14.10 17.19
N ARG A 14 -7.12 14.99 17.24
CA ARG A 14 -6.53 15.60 16.03
C ARG A 14 -5.29 14.86 15.52
N THR A 15 -4.68 14.01 16.34
CA THR A 15 -3.48 13.24 15.98
C THR A 15 -3.82 11.91 15.28
N MET A 16 -5.06 11.43 15.38
CA MET A 16 -5.48 10.16 14.75
C MET A 16 -5.89 10.28 13.27
N ALA A 17 -6.11 11.51 12.77
CA ALA A 17 -6.52 11.73 11.38
C ALA A 17 -5.35 12.00 10.42
N GLN A 18 -4.14 12.24 10.94
CA GLN A 18 -3.02 12.82 10.17
C GLN A 18 -1.87 11.87 9.81
N ASP A 19 -1.89 10.60 10.21
CA ASP A 19 -0.86 9.62 9.80
C ASP A 19 -1.44 8.54 8.89
N ASN A 20 -1.80 8.94 7.68
CA ASN A 20 -2.29 8.05 6.63
C ASN A 20 -1.34 8.01 5.42
N SER A 21 -0.14 8.60 5.54
CA SER A 21 0.81 8.82 4.45
C SER A 21 1.63 7.58 4.07
N ASN A 22 1.69 6.54 4.91
CA ASN A 22 2.46 5.32 4.66
C ASN A 22 1.60 4.04 4.64
N ARG A 23 0.39 4.09 4.07
CA ARG A 23 -0.43 2.88 3.87
C ARG A 23 -0.20 2.30 2.47
N GLY A 24 0.14 1.02 2.40
CA GLY A 24 0.36 0.28 1.16
C GLY A 24 1.84 -0.02 0.90
N PHE A 25 2.13 -0.54 -0.30
CA PHE A 25 3.46 -1.05 -0.65
C PHE A 25 4.58 -0.02 -0.46
N ALA A 26 4.31 1.26 -0.78
CA ALA A 26 5.27 2.35 -0.64
C ALA A 26 5.59 2.74 0.81
N GLY A 27 4.73 2.35 1.77
CA GLY A 27 4.94 2.60 3.20
C GLY A 27 5.62 1.45 3.95
N MET A 28 5.88 0.32 3.28
CA MET A 28 6.55 -0.84 3.87
C MET A 28 8.07 -0.65 3.91
N SER A 29 8.76 -1.40 4.79
CA SER A 29 10.23 -1.42 4.78
C SER A 29 10.75 -2.04 3.47
N GLU A 30 11.96 -1.66 3.07
CA GLU A 30 12.57 -2.18 1.83
C GLU A 30 12.68 -3.72 1.83
N GLU A 31 12.97 -4.30 2.99
CA GLU A 31 13.01 -5.76 3.16
C GLU A 31 11.63 -6.41 2.95
N GLN A 32 10.58 -5.83 3.54
CA GLN A 32 9.21 -6.32 3.35
C GLN A 32 8.76 -6.19 1.90
N GLN A 33 9.09 -5.07 1.24
CA GLN A 33 8.80 -4.89 -0.19
C GLN A 33 9.47 -5.96 -1.04
N LYS A 34 10.76 -6.23 -0.80
CA LYS A 34 11.53 -7.27 -1.51
C LYS A 34 10.96 -8.67 -1.30
N ASP A 35 10.62 -9.02 -0.06
CA ASP A 35 10.03 -10.31 0.28
C ASP A 35 8.69 -10.52 -0.44
N ILE A 36 7.80 -9.52 -0.41
CA ILE A 36 6.50 -9.60 -1.09
C ILE A 36 6.67 -9.67 -2.61
N ALA A 37 7.56 -8.86 -3.20
CA ALA A 37 7.85 -8.91 -4.63
C ALA A 37 8.41 -10.28 -5.04
N SER A 38 9.33 -10.84 -4.25
CA SER A 38 9.89 -12.17 -4.47
C SER A 38 8.80 -13.24 -4.40
N LYS A 39 7.97 -13.25 -3.36
CA LYS A 39 6.85 -14.19 -3.21
C LYS A 39 5.86 -14.08 -4.38
N GLY A 40 5.50 -12.86 -4.79
CA GLY A 40 4.63 -12.61 -5.93
C GLY A 40 5.21 -13.12 -7.25
N GLY A 41 6.51 -12.94 -7.47
CA GLY A 41 7.22 -13.48 -8.64
C GLY A 41 7.22 -15.01 -8.67
N HIS A 42 7.54 -15.66 -7.54
CA HIS A 42 7.52 -17.12 -7.44
C HIS A 42 6.11 -17.70 -7.61
N ALA A 43 5.11 -17.14 -6.93
CA ALA A 43 3.72 -17.58 -7.04
C ALA A 43 3.14 -17.37 -8.44
N SER A 44 3.58 -16.31 -9.12
CA SER A 44 3.23 -16.12 -10.53
C SER A 44 3.93 -17.15 -11.41
N GLY A 45 5.11 -17.66 -11.10
CA GLY A 45 5.86 -18.59 -11.97
C GLY A 45 7.08 -17.97 -12.62
N GLY A 46 7.62 -16.90 -12.03
CA GLY A 46 8.83 -16.22 -12.46
C GLY A 46 8.57 -14.90 -13.19
N ASN A 47 9.66 -14.30 -13.69
CA ASN A 47 9.61 -13.05 -14.43
C ASN A 47 9.01 -13.24 -15.82
N PHE A 48 8.17 -12.29 -16.26
CA PHE A 48 7.59 -12.23 -17.61
C PHE A 48 8.62 -12.25 -18.75
N ALA A 49 9.90 -11.95 -18.48
CA ALA A 49 10.97 -12.05 -19.46
C ALA A 49 11.19 -13.47 -20.00
N ASN A 50 10.86 -14.50 -19.22
CA ASN A 50 11.01 -15.89 -19.62
C ASN A 50 9.76 -16.45 -20.33
N ASP A 51 8.65 -15.71 -20.32
CA ASP A 51 7.38 -16.10 -20.95
C ASP A 51 6.73 -14.88 -21.65
N PRO A 52 7.13 -14.59 -22.91
CA PRO A 52 6.63 -13.44 -23.66
C PRO A 52 5.13 -13.49 -23.95
N GLN A 53 4.56 -14.70 -24.08
CA GLN A 53 3.13 -14.86 -24.34
C GLN A 53 2.34 -14.39 -23.14
N ARG A 54 2.70 -14.86 -21.96
CA ARG A 54 2.08 -14.42 -20.72
C ARG A 54 2.27 -12.93 -20.45
N ALA A 55 3.44 -12.38 -20.77
CA ALA A 55 3.69 -10.94 -20.68
C ALA A 55 2.69 -10.15 -21.55
N SER A 56 2.46 -10.61 -22.77
CA SER A 56 1.51 -10.01 -23.72
C SER A 56 0.07 -10.10 -23.21
N GLU A 57 -0.33 -11.25 -22.67
CA GLU A 57 -1.68 -11.46 -22.12
C GLU A 57 -1.95 -10.58 -20.90
N ALA A 58 -1.04 -10.56 -19.92
CA ALA A 58 -1.18 -9.71 -18.73
C ALA A 58 -1.21 -8.21 -19.10
N GLY A 59 -0.40 -7.80 -20.07
CA GLY A 59 -0.43 -6.42 -20.60
C GLY A 59 -1.74 -6.07 -21.29
N ARG A 60 -2.29 -7.00 -22.08
CA ARG A 60 -3.59 -6.83 -22.76
C ARG A 60 -4.73 -6.67 -21.75
N GLU A 61 -4.83 -7.56 -20.77
CA GLU A 61 -5.86 -7.53 -19.73
C GLU A 61 -5.75 -6.27 -18.86
N GLY A 62 -4.52 -5.89 -18.46
CA GLY A 62 -4.27 -4.66 -17.70
C GLY A 62 -4.60 -3.38 -18.47
N GLY A 63 -4.43 -3.38 -19.80
CA GLY A 63 -4.84 -2.28 -20.67
C GLY A 63 -6.35 -2.21 -20.91
N GLN A 64 -7.04 -3.35 -20.89
CA GLN A 64 -8.49 -3.44 -21.06
C GLN A 64 -9.26 -2.99 -19.81
N SER A 65 -8.66 -3.04 -18.63
CA SER A 65 -9.29 -2.61 -17.36
C SER A 65 -9.25 -1.09 -17.12
N ARG A 66 -9.02 -0.28 -18.17
CA ARG A 66 -8.91 1.19 -18.08
C ARG A 66 -10.17 1.89 -18.55
#